data_AF-A0A538QU52-F1
#
_entry.id   AF-A0A538QU52-F1
#
_cell.length_a   1.000
_cell.length_b   1.000
_cell.length_c   1.000
_cell.angle_alpha   90.00
_cell.angle_beta   90.00
_cell.angle_gamma   90.00
#
_symmetry.space_group_name_H-M   'P 1'
#
loop_
_entity.id
_entity.type
_entity.pdbx_description
1 polymer ?
#
loop_
_entity_poly.entity_id
_entity_poly.type
_entity_poly.pdbx_seq_one_letter_code
_entity_poly.pdbx_strand_id
1 'polypeptide(L)' 'MKRENLNPPTLSPPRNYSHVTVITSARQVQISGQIAMNAAGELVGKGDLAAQTEQVYENLGHALAAAGATLAD' A
#
# COMPACT_ATOMS: atom_id res chain seq x y z
N MET A 1 -6.43 17.20 13.82
CA MET A 1 -5.43 16.12 13.90
C MET A 1 -4.52 16.24 12.68
N LYS A 2 -3.20 16.37 12.86
CA LYS A 2 -2.27 16.55 11.72
C LYS A 2 -2.04 15.20 11.04
N ARG A 3 -2.41 15.11 9.77
CA ARG A 3 -2.22 13.91 8.93
C ARG A 3 -1.44 14.25 7.68
N GLU A 4 -0.74 13.26 7.15
CA GLU A 4 -0.04 13.32 5.88
C GLU A 4 -0.48 12.16 5.00
N ASN A 5 -0.73 12.42 3.72
CA ASN A 5 -1.15 11.40 2.76
C ASN A 5 0.02 11.07 1.84
N LEU A 6 0.31 9.78 1.66
CA LEU A 6 1.40 9.30 0.81
C LEU A 6 0.86 8.38 -0.28
N ASN A 7 1.37 8.56 -1.50
CA ASN A 7 1.08 7.73 -2.66
C ASN A 7 2.42 7.36 -3.31
N PRO A 8 3.11 6.33 -2.79
CA PRO A 8 4.44 6.00 -3.29
C PRO A 8 4.36 5.51 -4.75
N PRO A 9 5.35 5.85 -5.59
CA PRO A 9 5.37 5.46 -7.01
C PRO A 9 5.54 3.94 -7.21
N THR A 10 5.87 3.20 -6.15
CA THR A 10 5.94 1.74 -6.12
C THR A 10 4.56 1.07 -6.04
N LEU A 11 3.48 1.84 -5.86
CA LEU A 11 2.10 1.37 -5.89
C LEU A 11 1.36 1.91 -7.10
N SER A 12 0.32 1.18 -7.53
CA SER A 12 -0.54 1.60 -8.64
C SER A 12 -1.13 2.99 -8.37
N PRO A 13 -1.33 3.86 -9.37
CA PRO A 13 -1.94 5.17 -9.17
C PRO A 13 -3.32 5.07 -8.49
N PRO A 14 -3.55 5.77 -7.37
CA PRO A 14 -4.83 5.69 -6.66
C PRO A 14 -5.93 6.42 -7.45
N ARG A 15 -7.17 5.96 -7.30
CA ARG A 15 -8.36 6.59 -7.92
C ARG A 15 -9.31 7.08 -6.83
N ASN A 16 -9.25 8.38 -6.51
CA ASN A 16 -10.07 9.05 -5.48
C ASN A 16 -9.78 8.64 -4.02
N TYR A 17 -8.61 8.08 -3.72
CA TYR A 17 -8.16 7.78 -2.36
C TYR A 17 -6.66 8.04 -2.21
N SER A 18 -6.10 7.83 -1.02
CA SER A 18 -4.64 7.79 -0.80
C SER A 18 -4.25 6.42 -0.26
N HIS A 19 -3.14 5.86 -0.76
CA HIS A 19 -2.66 4.54 -0.33
C HIS A 19 -2.35 4.51 1.16
N VAL A 20 -1.71 5.57 1.66
CA VAL A 20 -1.28 5.66 3.05
C VAL A 20 -1.67 7.00 3.64
N THR A 21 -2.16 6.99 4.87
CA THR A 21 -2.35 8.18 5.70
C THR A 21 -1.59 8.01 7.02
N VAL A 22 -0.64 8.89 7.30
CA VAL A 22 0.13 8.91 8.55
C VAL A 22 -0.49 9.91 9.51
N ILE A 23 -0.95 9.43 10.67
CA ILE A 23 -1.47 10.26 11.75
C ILE A 23 -0.33 10.54 12.72
N THR A 24 0.36 11.66 12.49
CA THR A 24 1.56 12.05 13.24
C THR A 24 1.34 12.18 14.75
N SER A 25 0.14 12.60 15.17
CA SER A 25 -0.20 12.78 16.59
C SER A 25 -0.49 11.47 17.34
N ALA A 26 -0.62 10.34 16.63
CA ALA A 26 -1.02 9.06 17.21
C ALA A 26 -0.11 7.89 16.82
N ARG A 27 1.04 8.16 16.16
CA ARG A 27 1.94 7.13 15.59
C ARG A 27 1.20 6.03 14.84
N GLN A 28 0.13 6.39 14.13
CA GLN A 28 -0.73 5.44 13.43
C GLN A 28 -0.58 5.60 11.92
N VAL A 29 -0.46 4.47 11.22
CA VAL A 29 -0.46 4.39 9.76
C VAL A 29 -1.75 3.72 9.32
N GLN A 30 -2.53 4.38 8.47
CA GLN A 30 -3.73 3.82 7.88
C GLN A 30 -3.45 3.52 6.41
N ILE A 31 -3.55 2.25 6.03
CA ILE A 31 -3.28 1.77 4.68
C ILE A 31 -4.59 1.34 4.03
N SER A 32 -4.84 1.82 2.82
CA SER A 32 -5.98 1.38 2.01
C SER A 32 -5.81 -0.09 1.62
N GLY A 33 -6.91 -0.80 1.36
CA GLY A 33 -6.85 -2.21 0.94
C GLY A 33 -5.94 -2.40 -0.26
N GLN A 34 -4.91 -3.24 -0.11
CA GLN A 34 -3.99 -3.57 -1.19
C GLN A 34 -4.56 -4.70 -2.04
N ILE A 35 -4.34 -4.61 -3.34
CA ILE A 35 -4.79 -5.57 -4.34
C ILE A 35 -3.60 -6.01 -5.20
N ALA A 36 -3.78 -7.08 -5.98
CA ALA A 36 -2.74 -7.66 -6.83
C ALA A 36 -2.46 -6.83 -8.10
N MET A 37 -2.24 -5.52 -7.95
CA MET A 37 -1.80 -4.63 -9.02
C MET A 37 -0.34 -4.25 -8.82
N ASN A 38 0.45 -4.25 -9.88
CA ASN A 38 1.80 -3.69 -9.85
C ASN A 38 1.77 -2.15 -9.87
N ALA A 39 2.96 -1.52 -9.80
CA ALA A 39 3.10 -0.05 -9.86
C ALA A 39 2.52 0.58 -11.14
N ALA A 40 2.46 -0.17 -12.24
CA ALA A 40 1.85 0.28 -13.50
C ALA A 40 0.31 0.16 -13.50
N GLY A 41 -0.29 -0.43 -12.47
CA GLY A 41 -1.73 -0.68 -12.37
C GLY A 41 -2.20 -1.93 -13.11
N GLU A 42 -1.30 -2.85 -13.42
CA GLU A 42 -1.59 -4.10 -14.12
C GLU A 42 -1.83 -5.24 -13.12
N LEU A 43 -2.79 -6.12 -13.41
CA LEU A 43 -3.07 -7.30 -12.61
C LEU A 43 -1.90 -8.29 -12.68
N VAL A 44 -1.40 -8.71 -11.51
CA VAL A 44 -0.40 -9.77 -11.35
C VAL A 44 -1.11 -11.07 -10.95
N GLY A 45 -0.66 -12.21 -11.48
CA GLY A 45 -1.19 -13.53 -11.09
C GLY A 45 -2.60 -13.83 -11.59
N LYS A 46 -2.95 -13.48 -12.83
CA LYS A 46 -4.29 -13.76 -13.38
C LYS A 46 -4.61 -15.25 -13.32
N GLY A 47 -5.67 -15.61 -12.58
CA GLY A 47 -6.08 -17.00 -12.37
C GLY A 47 -5.29 -17.76 -11.30
N ASP A 48 -4.34 -17.08 -10.62
CA ASP A 48 -3.50 -17.66 -9.58
C ASP A 48 -3.68 -16.87 -8.26
N LEU A 49 -4.34 -17.49 -7.29
CA LEU A 49 -4.59 -16.87 -5.99
C LEU A 49 -3.31 -16.71 -5.15
N ALA A 50 -2.36 -17.63 -5.27
CA ALA A 50 -1.13 -17.57 -4.50
C ALA A 50 -0.27 -16.39 -4.97
N ALA A 51 -0.08 -16.26 -6.29
CA ALA A 51 0.63 -15.14 -6.88
C ALA A 51 -0.05 -13.78 -6.59
N GLN A 52 -1.39 -13.73 -6.60
CA GLN A 52 -2.11 -12.51 -6.21
C GLN A 52 -1.91 -12.15 -4.74
N THR A 53 -1.91 -13.15 -3.85
CA THR A 53 -1.70 -12.95 -2.42
C THR A 53 -0.30 -12.43 -2.15
N GLU A 54 0.72 -13.00 -2.80
CA GLU A 54 2.10 -12.53 -2.71
C GLU A 54 2.22 -11.06 -3.13
N GLN A 55 1.63 -10.68 -4.28
CA GLN A 55 1.64 -9.30 -4.74
C GLN A 55 0.97 -8.33 -3.75
N VAL A 56 -0.13 -8.76 -3.09
CA VAL A 56 -0.80 -7.95 -2.06
C VAL A 56 0.13 -7.67 -0.88
N TYR A 57 0.89 -8.68 -0.41
CA TYR A 57 1.84 -8.48 0.69
C TYR A 57 3.04 -7.64 0.28
N GLU A 58 3.54 -7.78 -0.96
CA GLU A 58 4.58 -6.89 -1.49
C GLU A 58 4.11 -5.42 -1.50
N ASN A 59 2.89 -5.18 -1.99
CA ASN A 59 2.30 -3.85 -2.01
C ASN A 59 2.09 -3.29 -0.59
N LEU A 60 1.67 -4.14 0.36
CA LEU A 60 1.59 -3.75 1.76
C LEU A 60 2.97 -3.35 2.32
N GLY A 61 4.01 -4.09 1.97
CA GLY A 61 5.40 -3.74 2.30
C GLY A 61 5.80 -2.38 1.74
N HIS A 62 5.50 -2.09 0.48
CA HIS A 62 5.74 -0.77 -0.13
C HIS A 62 4.99 0.37 0.57
N ALA A 63 3.73 0.15 0.94
CA ALA A 63 2.91 1.10 1.67
C ALA A 63 3.48 1.41 3.06
N LEU A 64 3.88 0.37 3.80
CA LEU A 64 4.51 0.52 5.12
C LEU A 64 5.86 1.24 5.03
N ALA A 65 6.70 0.85 4.08
CA ALA A 65 8.01 1.47 3.87
C ALA A 65 7.91 2.97 3.54
N ALA A 66 6.88 3.38 2.79
CA ALA A 66 6.62 4.80 2.52
C ALA A 66 6.35 5.61 3.79
N ALA A 67 5.78 4.99 4.83
CA ALA A 67 5.58 5.59 6.15
C ALA A 67 6.74 5.33 7.13
N GLY A 68 7.83 4.70 6.69
CA GLY A 68 8.97 4.33 7.53
C GLY A 68 8.69 3.16 8.48
N ALA A 69 7.71 2.31 8.17
CA ALA A 69 7.32 1.13 8.93
C ALA A 69 7.67 -0.17 8.18
N THR A 70 7.50 -1.29 8.87
CA THR A 70 7.75 -2.66 8.39
C THR A 70 6.56 -3.56 8.66
N LEU A 71 6.57 -4.79 8.11
CA LEU A 71 5.51 -5.78 8.37
C LEU A 71 5.46 -6.25 9.85
N ALA A 72 6.47 -5.92 10.65
CA ALA A 72 6.53 -6.28 12.07
C ALA A 72 5.93 -5.20 12.99
N ASP A 73 5.55 -4.04 12.44
CA ASP A 73 4.92 -2.92 13.15
C ASP A 73 3.38 -3.05 13.14
#